data_AF-A0A411ZZW5-F1
#
_entry.id   AF-A0A411ZZW5-F1
#
_cell.length_a   1.000
_cell.length_b   1.000
_cell.length_c   1.000
_cell.angle_alpha   90.00
_cell.angle_beta   90.00
_cell.angle_gamma   90.00
#
_symmetry.space_group_name_H-M   'P 1'
#
loop_
_entity.id
_entity.type
_entity.pdbx_description
1 polymer ?
#
loop_
_entity_poly.entity_id
_entity_poly.type
_entity_poly.pdbx_seq_one_letter_code
_entity_poly.pdbx_strand_id
1 'polypeptide(L)'
;MQPSFNNNIQKVIKKFSYPMWIIYRDQDIKCTCVDFTTNQPNPKCKKCLGTGRKIKIRKITAARQPFRVSITGQGVATEFSLYSTYYTLNNIKANPRDILIDKNSVDVIQDCYEERCNDNEPTYYRYLTAPKKTNKDIFLKMFNYILGSDKNV
;
A
#
# COMPACT_ATOMS: atom_id res chain seq x y z
N MET A 1 -14.20 -29.35 -10.64
CA MET A 1 -13.85 -28.10 -9.94
C MET A 1 -12.57 -28.36 -9.17
N GLN A 2 -11.50 -27.58 -9.34
CA GLN A 2 -10.20 -27.87 -8.68
C GLN A 2 -9.85 -26.82 -7.62
N PRO A 3 -10.38 -26.96 -6.37
CA PRO A 3 -9.87 -26.26 -5.19
C PRO A 3 -8.33 -26.35 -5.06
N SER A 4 -7.75 -27.43 -5.58
CA SER A 4 -6.30 -27.62 -5.68
C SER A 4 -5.59 -26.51 -6.44
N PHE A 5 -6.18 -25.95 -7.50
CA PHE A 5 -5.56 -24.90 -8.30
C PHE A 5 -5.51 -23.55 -7.58
N ASN A 6 -6.64 -23.10 -7.01
CA ASN A 6 -6.70 -21.90 -6.17
C ASN A 6 -5.71 -21.99 -5.00
N ASN A 7 -5.68 -23.15 -4.33
CA ASN A 7 -4.74 -23.41 -3.24
C ASN A 7 -3.27 -23.34 -3.69
N ASN A 8 -2.96 -23.79 -4.90
CA ASN A 8 -1.59 -23.71 -5.43
C ASN A 8 -1.17 -22.27 -5.70
N ILE A 9 -2.04 -21.42 -6.25
CA ILE A 9 -1.75 -19.99 -6.42
C ILE A 9 -1.51 -19.32 -5.07
N GLN A 10 -2.41 -19.55 -4.10
CA GLN A 10 -2.28 -18.99 -2.77
C GLN A 10 -1.01 -19.46 -2.06
N LYS A 11 -0.58 -20.72 -2.25
CA LYS A 11 0.70 -21.23 -1.74
C LYS A 11 1.90 -20.45 -2.31
N VAL A 12 1.88 -20.14 -3.60
CA VAL A 12 2.95 -19.34 -4.24
C VAL A 12 2.98 -17.93 -3.64
N ILE A 13 1.83 -17.26 -3.56
CA ILE A 13 1.73 -15.92 -2.95
C ILE A 13 2.25 -15.97 -1.51
N LYS A 14 1.81 -16.94 -0.71
CA LYS A 14 2.22 -17.11 0.69
C LYS A 14 3.72 -17.34 0.82
N LYS A 15 4.33 -18.12 -0.08
CA LYS A 15 5.77 -18.40 -0.08
C LYS A 15 6.62 -17.13 -0.30
N PHE A 16 6.16 -16.22 -1.15
CA PHE A 16 6.84 -14.95 -1.43
C PHE A 16 6.36 -13.78 -0.55
N SER A 17 5.36 -14.02 0.30
CA SER A 17 4.81 -12.98 1.17
C SER A 17 5.70 -12.73 2.37
N TYR A 18 5.82 -11.47 2.75
CA TYR A 18 6.52 -11.03 3.95
C TYR A 18 5.70 -9.98 4.70
N PRO A 19 5.97 -9.74 5.99
CA PRO A 19 5.21 -8.77 6.77
C PRO A 19 5.43 -7.34 6.27
N MET A 20 4.34 -6.62 6.08
CA MET A 20 4.31 -5.21 5.74
C MET A 20 3.10 -4.54 6.40
N TRP A 21 2.93 -3.24 6.20
CA TRP A 21 1.80 -2.51 6.77
C TRP A 21 0.88 -1.98 5.70
N ILE A 22 -0.42 -2.02 5.98
CA ILE A 22 -1.43 -1.34 5.20
C ILE A 22 -2.13 -0.30 6.06
N ILE A 23 -2.42 0.84 5.45
CA ILE A 23 -3.21 1.92 6.03
C ILE A 23 -4.47 2.05 5.20
N TYR A 24 -5.57 1.60 5.79
CA TYR A 24 -6.91 1.82 5.26
C TYR A 24 -7.31 3.25 5.52
N ARG A 25 -7.82 3.93 4.50
CA ARG A 25 -8.32 5.29 4.59
C ARG A 25 -9.83 5.31 4.38
N ASP A 26 -10.52 5.79 5.39
CA ASP A 26 -11.94 6.07 5.31
C ASP A 26 -12.16 7.31 4.41
N GLN A 27 -12.83 7.14 3.28
CA GLN A 27 -13.05 8.24 2.33
C GLN A 27 -14.22 9.14 2.74
N ASP A 28 -15.03 8.72 3.70
CA ASP A 28 -16.20 9.46 4.16
C ASP A 28 -15.83 10.35 5.35
N ILE A 29 -14.97 9.86 6.24
CA ILE A 29 -14.59 10.58 7.46
C ILE A 29 -13.32 11.42 7.26
N LYS A 30 -13.48 12.75 7.23
CA LYS A 30 -12.37 13.71 7.26
C LYS A 30 -11.71 13.76 8.65
N CYS A 31 -10.40 13.92 8.67
CA CYS A 31 -9.67 14.19 9.90
C CYS A 31 -9.90 15.64 10.34
N THR A 32 -9.93 15.87 11.66
CA THR A 32 -10.08 17.21 12.24
C THR A 32 -8.91 18.16 11.94
N CYS A 33 -7.81 17.66 11.38
CA CYS A 33 -6.66 18.48 10.99
C CYS A 33 -6.76 19.07 9.59
N VAL A 34 -7.82 18.77 8.86
CA VAL A 34 -8.06 19.34 7.53
C VAL A 34 -8.58 20.76 7.72
N ASP A 35 -7.90 21.71 7.11
CA ASP A 35 -8.30 23.11 7.13
C ASP A 35 -9.61 23.31 6.36
N PHE A 36 -10.57 24.02 6.96
CA PHE A 36 -11.92 24.18 6.40
C PHE A 36 -11.93 25.05 5.14
N THR A 37 -10.99 25.99 5.01
CA THR A 37 -10.93 26.95 3.92
C THR A 37 -10.19 26.37 2.71
N THR A 38 -9.03 25.75 2.94
CA THR A 38 -8.15 25.22 1.89
C THR A 38 -8.42 23.76 1.55
N ASN A 39 -9.15 23.04 2.41
CA ASN A 39 -9.30 21.57 2.37
C ASN A 39 -7.95 20.81 2.37
N GLN A 40 -6.86 21.46 2.80
CA GLN A 40 -5.56 20.84 2.87
C GLN A 40 -5.33 20.18 4.23
N PRO A 41 -4.83 18.93 4.27
CA PRO A 41 -4.48 18.28 5.53
C PRO A 41 -3.14 18.77 6.06
N ASN A 42 -3.02 18.91 7.39
CA ASN A 42 -1.72 19.12 8.03
C ASN A 42 -0.81 17.88 7.84
N PRO A 43 0.35 18.00 7.15
CA PRO A 43 1.26 16.88 6.89
C PRO A 43 1.85 16.23 8.15
N LYS A 44 1.91 16.98 9.26
CA LYS A 44 2.46 16.52 10.55
C LYS A 44 1.38 15.96 11.48
N CYS A 45 0.14 15.79 11.01
CA CYS A 45 -0.93 15.26 11.85
C CYS A 45 -0.71 13.79 12.17
N LYS A 46 -0.50 13.47 13.46
CA LYS A 46 -0.35 12.10 13.95
C LYS A 46 -1.61 11.25 13.81
N LYS A 47 -2.81 11.86 13.77
CA LYS A 47 -4.08 11.12 13.69
C LYS A 47 -4.34 10.52 12.30
N CYS A 48 -3.89 11.19 11.24
CA CYS A 48 -4.13 10.78 9.86
C CYS A 48 -2.87 10.61 9.03
N LEU A 49 -1.68 10.80 9.61
CA LEU A 49 -0.39 10.77 8.90
C LEU A 49 -0.34 11.74 7.72
N GLY A 50 -1.03 12.89 7.83
CA GLY A 50 -1.13 13.87 6.75
C GLY A 50 -1.99 13.44 5.55
N THR A 51 -2.79 12.37 5.66
CA THR A 51 -3.74 11.95 4.61
C THR A 51 -5.04 12.74 4.63
N GLY A 52 -5.35 13.43 5.74
CA GLY A 52 -6.60 14.17 5.92
C GLY A 52 -7.84 13.32 6.16
N ARG A 53 -7.69 12.00 6.31
CA ARG A 53 -8.78 11.04 6.49
C ARG A 53 -8.61 10.23 7.77
N LYS A 54 -9.69 9.67 8.28
CA LYS A 54 -9.59 8.66 9.34
C LYS A 54 -8.86 7.44 8.77
N ILE A 55 -7.90 6.92 9.55
CA ILE A 55 -7.07 5.80 9.12
C ILE A 55 -7.18 4.61 10.07
N LYS A 56 -6.96 3.41 9.54
CA LYS A 56 -6.75 2.18 10.30
C LYS A 56 -5.48 1.51 9.81
N ILE A 57 -4.55 1.26 10.72
CA ILE A 57 -3.26 0.64 10.42
C ILE A 57 -3.36 -0.85 10.75
N ARG A 58 -2.91 -1.72 9.84
CA ARG A 58 -2.89 -3.17 10.05
C ARG A 58 -1.60 -3.77 9.49
N LYS A 59 -0.98 -4.67 10.26
CA LYS A 59 0.11 -5.51 9.76
C LYS A 59 -0.48 -6.62 8.90
N ILE A 60 0.05 -6.80 7.70
CA ILE A 60 -0.40 -7.80 6.73
C ILE A 60 0.79 -8.56 6.16
N THR A 61 0.52 -9.68 5.50
CA THR A 61 1.50 -10.41 4.70
C THR A 61 1.14 -10.26 3.23
N ALA A 62 2.06 -9.74 2.42
CA ALA A 62 1.86 -9.60 0.99
C ALA A 62 3.17 -9.86 0.25
N ALA A 63 3.07 -10.17 -1.04
CA ALA A 63 4.20 -10.27 -1.93
C ALA A 63 4.28 -9.01 -2.81
N ARG A 64 5.47 -8.42 -2.94
CA ARG A 64 5.71 -7.25 -3.79
C ARG A 64 6.47 -7.66 -5.04
N GLN A 65 5.99 -7.24 -6.19
CA GLN A 65 6.67 -7.32 -7.46
C GLN A 65 6.95 -5.89 -7.97
N PRO A 66 8.20 -5.43 -7.93
CA PRO A 66 8.54 -4.10 -8.46
C PRO A 66 8.34 -4.09 -9.98
N PHE A 67 7.66 -3.07 -10.51
CA PHE A 67 7.56 -2.87 -11.95
C PHE A 67 8.75 -2.01 -12.39
N ARG A 68 9.75 -2.64 -12.99
CA ARG A 68 10.92 -1.95 -13.54
C ARG A 68 10.74 -1.80 -15.05
N VAL A 69 10.72 -0.56 -15.52
CA VAL A 69 10.90 -0.28 -16.95
C VAL A 69 12.37 0.12 -17.14
N SER A 70 13.12 -0.73 -17.82
CA SER A 70 14.48 -0.40 -18.27
C SER A 70 14.36 0.45 -19.54
N ILE A 71 14.47 1.77 -19.41
CA ILE A 71 14.56 2.65 -20.57
C ILE A 71 16.05 2.78 -20.93
N THR A 72 16.52 2.02 -21.91
CA THR A 72 17.84 2.22 -22.51
C THR A 72 17.75 3.31 -23.58
N GLY A 73 17.79 4.57 -23.14
CA GLY A 73 18.05 5.72 -24.01
C GLY A 73 19.51 6.15 -23.86
N GLN A 74 20.20 6.42 -24.98
CA GLN A 74 21.61 6.88 -25.00
C GLN A 74 21.79 8.08 -24.06
N GLY A 75 22.38 7.87 -22.87
CA GLY A 75 22.87 8.94 -22.01
C GLY A 75 22.63 8.78 -20.51
N VAL A 76 21.50 8.21 -20.05
CA VAL A 76 21.23 8.08 -18.60
C VAL A 76 20.40 6.83 -18.31
N ALA A 77 21.05 5.79 -17.79
CA ALA A 77 20.36 4.62 -17.24
C ALA A 77 19.70 5.00 -15.91
N THR A 78 18.52 5.60 -15.97
CA THR A 78 17.72 5.92 -14.77
C THR A 78 16.58 4.92 -14.65
N GLU A 79 16.62 4.06 -13.63
CA GLU A 79 15.49 3.17 -13.31
C GLU A 79 14.36 3.99 -12.67
N PHE A 80 13.27 4.22 -13.40
CA PHE A 80 12.06 4.80 -12.82
C PHE A 80 11.14 3.66 -12.32
N SER A 81 11.03 3.51 -10.99
CA SER A 81 9.97 2.70 -10.39
C SER A 81 8.64 3.47 -10.49
N LEU A 82 8.00 3.40 -11.66
CA LEU A 82 6.74 4.10 -11.92
C LEU A 82 5.58 3.48 -11.14
N TYR A 83 5.56 2.15 -11.07
CA TYR A 83 4.53 1.38 -10.37
C TYR A 83 5.12 0.18 -9.64
N SER A 84 4.38 -0.36 -8.68
CA SER A 84 4.67 -1.65 -8.05
C SER A 84 3.39 -2.44 -7.94
N THR A 85 3.49 -3.75 -8.12
CA THR A 85 2.36 -4.66 -7.97
C THR A 85 2.47 -5.38 -6.64
N TYR A 86 1.39 -5.40 -5.87
CA TYR A 86 1.31 -6.13 -4.62
C TYR A 86 0.26 -7.22 -4.72
N TYR A 87 0.57 -8.40 -4.18
CA TYR A 87 -0.33 -9.55 -4.14
C TYR A 87 -0.66 -9.88 -2.69
N THR A 88 -1.95 -10.00 -2.40
CA THR A 88 -2.44 -10.41 -1.06
C THR A 88 -3.42 -11.55 -1.18
N LEU A 89 -3.55 -12.34 -0.12
CA LEU A 89 -4.58 -13.36 -0.03
C LEU A 89 -5.98 -12.73 0.08
N ASN A 90 -7.01 -13.53 -0.18
CA ASN A 90 -8.42 -13.11 -0.21
C ASN A 90 -8.97 -12.51 1.10
N ASN A 91 -8.26 -12.63 2.22
CA ASN A 91 -8.65 -12.05 3.50
C ASN A 91 -8.15 -10.61 3.73
N ILE A 92 -7.37 -10.05 2.78
CA ILE A 92 -6.80 -8.71 2.84
C ILE A 92 -7.31 -7.93 1.64
N LYS A 93 -8.55 -7.44 1.74
CA LYS A 93 -9.13 -6.52 0.75
C LYS A 93 -8.75 -5.08 1.08
N ALA A 94 -8.23 -4.36 0.09
CA ALA A 94 -7.90 -2.94 0.14
C ALA A 94 -8.55 -2.20 -1.02
N ASN A 95 -8.71 -0.88 -0.86
CA ASN A 95 -9.35 -0.02 -1.83
C ASN A 95 -8.36 0.97 -2.46
N PRO A 96 -8.71 1.56 -3.62
CA PRO A 96 -7.94 2.67 -4.17
C PRO A 96 -7.72 3.78 -3.13
N ARG A 97 -6.53 4.37 -3.18
CA ARG A 97 -6.02 5.39 -2.25
C ARG A 97 -5.62 4.90 -0.86
N ASP A 98 -5.84 3.63 -0.51
CA ASP A 98 -5.16 3.03 0.64
C ASP A 98 -3.64 3.01 0.42
N ILE A 99 -2.88 2.85 1.50
CA ILE A 99 -1.42 2.98 1.46
C ILE A 99 -0.77 1.71 1.95
N LEU A 100 0.18 1.18 1.18
CA LEU A 100 1.05 0.09 1.54
C LEU A 100 2.41 0.64 1.95
N ILE A 101 2.95 0.11 3.05
CA ILE A 101 4.26 0.47 3.58
C ILE A 101 5.11 -0.78 3.64
N ASP A 102 6.14 -0.82 2.80
CA ASP A 102 7.16 -1.85 2.75
C ASP A 102 8.52 -1.25 3.13
N LYS A 103 8.93 -1.49 4.38
CA LYS A 103 10.12 -0.87 4.99
C LYS A 103 10.09 0.66 4.85
N ASN A 104 10.89 1.21 3.93
CA ASN A 104 10.98 2.64 3.64
C ASN A 104 10.24 3.05 2.35
N SER A 105 9.50 2.13 1.74
CA SER A 105 8.63 2.39 0.60
C SER A 105 7.24 2.74 1.10
N VAL A 106 6.65 3.79 0.53
CA VAL A 106 5.27 4.21 0.81
C VAL A 106 4.57 4.29 -0.52
N ASP A 107 3.71 3.33 -0.79
CA ASP A 107 3.04 3.18 -2.08
C ASP A 107 1.54 3.37 -1.89
N VAL A 108 0.93 4.18 -2.76
CA VAL A 108 -0.50 4.45 -2.75
C VAL A 108 -1.16 3.54 -3.78
N ILE A 109 -2.18 2.80 -3.38
CA ILE A 109 -2.96 1.96 -4.28
C ILE A 109 -3.68 2.85 -5.29
N GLN A 110 -3.43 2.59 -6.58
CA GLN A 110 -4.12 3.22 -7.70
C GLN A 110 -5.33 2.38 -8.10
N ASP A 111 -5.11 1.09 -8.34
CA ASP A 111 -6.15 0.14 -8.77
C ASP A 111 -6.09 -1.16 -7.98
N CYS A 112 -7.26 -1.79 -7.85
CA CYS A 112 -7.45 -3.09 -7.20
C CYS A 112 -8.08 -4.07 -8.19
N TYR A 113 -7.49 -5.25 -8.32
CA TYR A 113 -7.97 -6.34 -9.15
C TYR A 113 -8.34 -7.52 -8.26
N GLU A 114 -9.60 -7.95 -8.35
CA GLU A 114 -10.09 -9.16 -7.71
C GLU A 114 -9.84 -10.34 -8.64
N GLU A 115 -8.77 -11.08 -8.40
CA GLU A 115 -8.35 -12.16 -9.29
C GLU A 115 -9.14 -13.42 -8.96
N ARG A 116 -9.88 -13.90 -9.95
CA ARG A 116 -10.80 -15.04 -9.85
C ARG A 116 -10.35 -16.10 -10.83
N CYS A 117 -10.49 -17.37 -10.46
CA CYS A 117 -10.40 -18.47 -11.42
C CYS A 117 -11.77 -18.69 -12.06
N ASN A 118 -12.56 -19.61 -11.51
CA ASN A 118 -13.91 -19.95 -11.99
C ASN A 118 -14.98 -19.83 -10.89
N ASP A 119 -14.57 -19.47 -9.67
CA ASP A 119 -15.46 -19.25 -8.54
C ASP A 119 -15.90 -17.78 -8.48
N ASN A 120 -17.07 -17.52 -7.88
CA ASN A 120 -17.54 -16.15 -7.66
C ASN A 120 -16.71 -15.41 -6.60
N GLU A 121 -16.03 -16.13 -5.70
CA GLU A 121 -15.19 -15.53 -4.67
C GLU A 121 -13.78 -15.22 -5.19
N PRO A 122 -13.17 -14.08 -4.81
CA PRO A 122 -11.79 -13.76 -5.15
C PRO A 122 -10.81 -14.79 -4.57
N THR A 123 -9.93 -15.33 -5.41
CA THR A 123 -8.85 -16.23 -4.97
C THR A 123 -7.75 -15.42 -4.28
N TYR A 124 -7.42 -14.25 -4.81
CA TYR A 124 -6.44 -13.31 -4.27
C TYR A 124 -6.71 -11.89 -4.80
N TYR A 125 -6.03 -10.89 -4.23
CA TYR A 125 -6.08 -9.52 -4.73
C TYR A 125 -4.73 -9.09 -5.28
N ARG A 126 -4.77 -8.38 -6.41
CA ARG A 126 -3.62 -7.72 -7.01
C ARG A 126 -3.84 -6.21 -6.97
N TYR A 127 -2.85 -5.47 -6.47
CA TYR A 127 -2.91 -4.02 -6.33
C TYR A 127 -1.83 -3.37 -7.18
N LEU A 128 -2.25 -2.45 -8.06
CA LEU A 128 -1.32 -1.57 -8.76
C LEU A 128 -1.10 -0.33 -7.90
N THR A 129 0.15 -0.02 -7.62
CA THR A 129 0.51 1.05 -6.69
C THR A 129 1.53 2.00 -7.29
N ALA A 130 1.51 3.24 -6.85
CA ALA A 130 2.49 4.25 -7.22
C ALA A 130 3.16 4.82 -5.96
N PRO A 131 4.46 5.15 -6.00
CA PRO A 131 5.14 5.73 -4.85
C PRO A 131 4.52 7.06 -4.45
N LYS A 132 4.36 7.28 -3.15
CA LYS A 132 3.86 8.55 -2.60
C LYS A 132 4.87 9.66 -2.91
N LYS A 133 4.46 10.62 -3.75
CA LYS A 133 5.32 11.72 -4.22
C LYS A 133 5.55 12.81 -3.17
N THR A 134 4.59 13.07 -2.29
CA THR A 134 4.62 14.20 -1.35
C THR A 134 4.82 13.79 0.10
N ASN A 135 5.67 14.53 0.82
CA ASN A 135 5.90 14.42 2.26
C ASN A 135 6.24 13.00 2.75
N LYS A 136 6.93 12.20 1.93
CA LYS A 136 7.24 10.80 2.23
C LYS A 136 8.04 10.66 3.54
N ASP A 137 9.04 11.49 3.75
CA ASP A 137 9.90 11.40 4.94
C ASP A 137 9.15 11.79 6.21
N ILE A 138 8.34 12.84 6.15
CA ILE A 138 7.46 13.26 7.26
C ILE A 138 6.46 12.15 7.58
N PHE A 139 5.87 11.56 6.54
CA PHE A 139 4.93 10.45 6.67
C PHE A 139 5.56 9.25 7.38
N LEU A 140 6.75 8.81 6.94
CA LEU A 140 7.47 7.68 7.55
C LEU A 140 7.86 7.97 9.00
N LYS A 141 8.34 9.18 9.30
CA LYS A 141 8.63 9.61 10.68
C LYS A 141 7.39 9.51 11.57
N MET A 142 6.25 10.05 11.12
CA MET A 142 5.00 9.97 11.88
C MET A 142 4.49 8.54 12.01
N PHE A 143 4.65 7.72 10.98
CA PHE A 143 4.27 6.32 10.99
C PHE A 143 5.08 5.52 12.03
N ASN A 144 6.41 5.66 12.01
CA ASN A 144 7.30 5.00 12.97
C ASN A 144 7.05 5.46 14.40
N TYR A 145 6.73 6.74 14.61
CA TYR A 145 6.31 7.28 15.89
C TYR A 145 5.05 6.57 16.43
N ILE A 146 4.04 6.33 15.58
CA ILE A 146 2.82 5.61 15.98
C ILE A 146 3.10 4.15 16.30
N LEU A 147 4.00 3.50 15.54
CA LEU A 147 4.40 2.12 15.81
C LEU A 147 5.26 1.97 17.08
N GLY A 148 5.68 3.08 17.71
CA GLY A 148 6.48 3.07 18.93
C GLY A 148 7.95 2.69 18.70
N SER A 149 8.44 2.81 17.46
CA SER A 149 9.84 2.52 17.12
C SER A 149 10.81 3.62 17.58
N ASP A 150 10.32 4.83 17.87
CA ASP A 150 11.08 5.94 18.47
C ASP A 150 10.96 5.94 20.01
N LYS A 151 11.39 4.85 20.66
CA LYS A 151 11.62 4.86 22.13
C LYS A 151 13.07 5.15 22.53
N ASN A 152 13.99 5.31 21.58
CA ASN A 152 15.40 5.62 21.88
C ASN A 152 16.04 6.43 20.75
N VAL A 153 15.85 7.76 20.75
CA VAL A 153 16.87 8.76 20.40
C VAL A 153 16.66 9.95 21.32
#